data_AF-A0A0F5JTR5-F1
#
_entry.id   AF-A0A0F5JTR5-F1
#
_cell.length_a   1.000
_cell.length_b   1.000
_cell.length_c   1.000
_cell.angle_alpha   90.00
_cell.angle_beta   90.00
_cell.angle_gamma   90.00
#
_symmetry.space_group_name_H-M   'P 1'
#
loop_
_entity.id
_entity.type
_entity.pdbx_description
1 polymer ?
#
loop_
_entity_poly.entity_id
_entity_poly.type
_entity_poly.pdbx_seq_one_letter_code
_entity_poly.pdbx_strand_id
1 'polypeptide(L)'
;MGGAAVAGTASLSGDTAKEQSAAKPVARTLPRTGEPCKKCPPEAGNEIRRSHGVNWVSYRYQARITGFAFDNEACLWSNEWEWLGVDFDGFQPEQCMLQEAKGDYDQFLDEDDEPKPFFQGFTKLEEQMERQASRVTANPPARLTWYFMTPNARAYLLPFLTRNRIASIYLP
;
A
#
# COMPACT_ATOMS: atom_id res chain seq x y z
N MET A 1 -6.31 22.37 -92.18
CA MET A 1 -5.88 21.99 -90.81
C MET A 1 -6.92 20.98 -90.32
N GLY A 2 -6.80 19.69 -90.63
CA GLY A 2 -5.89 18.72 -89.99
C GLY A 2 -6.72 17.95 -88.97
N GLY A 3 -7.24 16.77 -89.35
CA GLY A 3 -8.24 16.03 -88.59
C GLY A 3 -7.82 14.61 -88.15
N ALA A 4 -8.83 13.93 -87.58
CA ALA A 4 -9.04 12.48 -87.39
C ALA A 4 -8.52 11.78 -86.11
N ALA A 5 -9.51 11.29 -85.33
CA ALA A 5 -9.72 9.96 -84.69
C ALA A 5 -8.61 9.34 -83.79
N VAL A 6 -8.85 8.48 -82.78
CA VAL A 6 -9.81 7.36 -82.62
C VAL A 6 -9.97 6.94 -81.14
N ALA A 7 -11.14 6.37 -80.85
CA ALA A 7 -11.60 5.37 -79.85
C ALA A 7 -10.73 4.82 -78.68
N GLY A 8 -11.43 4.50 -77.59
CA GLY A 8 -11.03 3.48 -76.60
C GLY A 8 -12.05 3.29 -75.47
N THR A 9 -12.91 2.27 -75.57
CA THR A 9 -13.75 1.74 -74.49
C THR A 9 -12.94 0.84 -73.56
N ALA A 10 -13.14 0.91 -72.24
CA ALA A 10 -12.90 -0.22 -71.35
C ALA A 10 -13.81 -0.15 -70.13
N SER A 11 -14.38 -1.30 -69.82
CA SER A 11 -15.49 -1.53 -68.91
C SER A 11 -15.03 -1.86 -67.48
N LEU A 12 -15.99 -1.65 -66.58
CA LEU A 12 -16.36 -2.53 -65.47
C LEU A 12 -15.49 -2.63 -64.20
N SER A 13 -16.24 -2.41 -63.12
CA SER A 13 -16.26 -3.16 -61.87
C SER A 13 -15.52 -2.56 -60.69
N GLY A 14 -16.30 -2.25 -59.66
CA GLY A 14 -15.82 -1.92 -58.34
C GLY A 14 -16.89 -1.19 -57.57
N ASP A 15 -17.84 -1.95 -57.02
CA ASP A 15 -18.85 -1.51 -56.07
C ASP A 15 -18.34 -0.42 -55.12
N THR A 16 -19.02 0.73 -55.11
CA THR A 16 -18.95 1.66 -53.98
C THR A 16 -19.59 0.99 -52.78
N ALA A 17 -18.80 0.20 -52.05
CA ALA A 17 -19.10 -0.18 -50.69
C ALA A 17 -19.02 1.09 -49.82
N LYS A 18 -20.20 1.56 -49.45
CA LYS A 18 -20.45 2.60 -48.47
C LYS A 18 -19.62 2.33 -47.22
N GLU A 19 -18.84 3.33 -46.80
CA GLU A 19 -18.20 3.42 -45.48
C GLU A 19 -19.16 2.94 -44.39
N GLN A 20 -18.74 1.95 -43.62
CA GLN A 20 -19.15 1.80 -42.25
C GLN A 20 -17.88 1.84 -41.40
N SER A 21 -17.58 3.05 -40.92
CA SER A 21 -16.64 3.28 -39.85
C SER A 21 -17.16 2.58 -38.59
N ALA A 22 -16.68 1.35 -38.37
CA ALA A 22 -16.78 0.68 -37.09
C ALA A 22 -15.39 0.70 -36.46
N ALA A 23 -15.11 1.79 -35.73
CA ALA A 23 -13.94 1.86 -34.87
C ALA A 23 -14.03 0.73 -33.83
N LYS A 24 -13.17 -0.29 -33.96
CA LYS A 24 -12.96 -1.30 -32.92
C LYS A 24 -12.40 -0.60 -31.68
N PRO A 25 -12.81 -0.95 -30.45
CA PRO A 25 -12.16 -0.42 -29.28
C PRO A 25 -10.75 -1.00 -29.26
N VAL A 26 -9.74 -0.15 -29.45
CA VAL A 26 -8.36 -0.49 -29.14
C VAL A 26 -8.31 -0.65 -27.63
N ALA A 27 -8.41 -1.90 -27.16
CA ALA A 27 -8.05 -2.23 -25.80
C ALA A 27 -6.62 -1.71 -25.61
N ARG A 28 -6.44 -0.72 -24.74
CA ARG A 28 -5.13 -0.30 -24.26
C ARG A 28 -4.55 -1.46 -23.46
N THR A 29 -3.92 -2.40 -24.14
CA THR A 29 -2.97 -3.30 -23.52
C THR A 29 -1.79 -2.45 -23.08
N LEU A 30 -1.77 -2.10 -21.79
CA LEU A 30 -0.56 -1.63 -21.13
C LEU A 30 0.54 -2.65 -21.46
N PRO A 31 1.72 -2.22 -21.96
CA PRO A 31 2.81 -3.15 -22.17
C PRO A 31 3.19 -3.72 -20.80
N ARG A 32 2.87 -5.00 -20.59
CA ARG A 32 3.48 -5.78 -19.51
C ARG A 32 4.96 -5.87 -19.86
N THR A 33 5.75 -4.95 -19.30
CA THR A 33 7.20 -5.06 -19.29
C THR A 33 7.53 -6.40 -18.63
N GLY A 34 8.02 -7.35 -19.42
CA GLY A 34 8.40 -8.70 -18.99
C GLY A 34 9.64 -8.75 -18.11
N GLU A 35 9.90 -7.71 -17.31
CA GLU A 35 10.78 -7.87 -16.16
C GLU A 35 10.12 -8.86 -15.22
N PRO A 36 10.83 -9.90 -14.73
CA PRO A 36 10.31 -10.70 -13.64
C PRO A 36 9.97 -9.72 -12.51
N CYS A 37 8.70 -9.71 -12.08
CA CYS A 37 8.28 -8.93 -10.91
C CYS A 37 9.33 -9.19 -9.83
N LYS A 38 10.02 -8.14 -9.36
CA LYS A 38 10.93 -8.28 -8.23
C LYS A 38 10.10 -8.90 -7.11
N LYS A 39 10.39 -10.16 -6.79
CA LYS A 39 9.58 -10.92 -5.84
C LYS A 39 9.54 -10.13 -4.53
N CYS A 40 8.35 -9.86 -4.03
CA CYS A 40 8.20 -9.07 -2.83
C CYS A 40 8.63 -9.91 -1.61
N PRO A 41 9.73 -9.60 -0.90
CA PRO A 41 10.26 -10.49 0.13
C PRO A 41 9.29 -10.76 1.29
N PRO A 42 8.50 -9.77 1.77
CA PRO A 42 7.45 -10.00 2.76
C PRO A 42 6.36 -11.03 2.38
N GLU A 43 6.19 -11.41 1.11
CA GLU A 43 5.24 -12.47 0.71
C GLU A 43 5.62 -13.85 1.28
N ALA A 44 6.86 -14.01 1.76
CA ALA A 44 7.28 -15.23 2.46
C ALA A 44 6.84 -15.26 3.94
N GLY A 45 6.22 -14.18 4.44
CA GLY A 45 5.61 -14.13 5.76
C GLY A 45 4.26 -14.82 5.82
N ASN A 46 3.60 -14.71 6.95
CA ASN A 46 2.30 -15.34 7.19
C ASN A 46 1.38 -14.42 7.98
N GLU A 47 0.09 -14.49 7.68
CA GLU A 47 -0.93 -13.88 8.52
C GLU A 47 -1.07 -14.70 9.82
N ILE A 48 -0.96 -14.03 10.95
CA ILE A 48 -1.03 -14.62 12.28
C ILE A 48 -2.03 -13.85 13.14
N ARG A 49 -2.55 -14.49 14.18
CA ARG A 49 -3.41 -13.82 15.17
C ARG A 49 -2.58 -13.40 16.38
N ARG A 50 -2.67 -12.13 16.77
CA ARG A 50 -2.07 -11.61 18.01
C ARG A 50 -3.15 -11.11 18.97
N SER A 51 -2.87 -11.26 20.26
CA SER A 51 -3.76 -10.80 21.33
C SER A 51 -3.02 -9.81 22.21
N HIS A 52 -3.53 -8.57 22.22
CA HIS A 52 -2.98 -7.45 22.99
C HIS A 52 -3.93 -6.95 24.08
N GLY A 53 -4.92 -7.78 24.45
CA GLY A 53 -5.98 -7.41 25.39
C GLY A 53 -7.12 -6.60 24.74
N VAL A 54 -8.02 -6.08 25.57
CA VAL A 54 -9.21 -5.35 25.12
C VAL A 54 -8.84 -3.94 24.67
N ASN A 55 -8.86 -3.69 23.36
CA ASN A 55 -8.61 -2.37 22.79
C ASN A 55 -9.39 -2.11 21.49
N TRP A 56 -10.61 -1.58 21.63
CA TRP A 56 -11.52 -1.35 20.50
C TRP A 56 -10.99 -0.32 19.52
N VAL A 57 -10.35 0.74 20.03
CA VAL A 57 -9.89 1.84 19.18
C VAL A 57 -8.74 1.37 18.31
N SER A 58 -7.73 0.72 18.90
CA SER A 58 -6.59 0.21 18.15
C SER A 58 -6.98 -0.85 17.14
N TYR A 59 -7.79 -1.86 17.49
CA TYR A 59 -8.14 -2.91 16.53
C TYR A 59 -9.03 -2.42 15.39
N ARG A 60 -9.99 -1.53 15.66
CA ARG A 60 -10.81 -0.92 14.59
C ARG A 60 -9.96 -0.05 13.68
N TYR A 61 -9.03 0.71 14.25
CA TYR A 61 -8.12 1.54 13.47
C TYR A 61 -7.20 0.69 12.60
N GLN A 62 -6.54 -0.32 13.17
CA GLN A 62 -5.74 -1.30 12.45
C GLN A 62 -6.51 -1.92 11.28
N ALA A 63 -7.69 -2.47 11.54
CA ALA A 63 -8.53 -3.09 10.51
C ALA A 63 -8.92 -2.12 9.39
N ARG A 64 -9.17 -0.84 9.70
CA ARG A 64 -9.42 0.20 8.69
C ARG A 64 -8.20 0.48 7.82
N ILE A 65 -7.00 0.47 8.39
CA ILE A 65 -5.75 0.79 7.69
C ILE A 65 -5.26 -0.38 6.85
N THR A 66 -5.35 -1.60 7.38
CA THR A 66 -4.71 -2.78 6.81
C THR A 66 -5.68 -3.71 6.10
N GLY A 67 -6.97 -3.63 6.43
CA GLY A 67 -8.00 -4.58 5.98
C GLY A 67 -7.96 -5.91 6.73
N PHE A 68 -7.07 -6.08 7.71
CA PHE A 68 -6.93 -7.34 8.44
C PHE A 68 -8.09 -7.52 9.43
N ALA A 69 -8.50 -8.76 9.64
CA ALA A 69 -9.60 -9.09 10.54
C ALA A 69 -9.21 -8.86 12.01
N PHE A 70 -10.21 -8.57 12.83
CA PHE A 70 -10.06 -8.48 14.28
C PHE A 70 -11.30 -9.06 14.97
N ASP A 71 -11.18 -9.28 16.26
CA ASP A 71 -12.27 -9.73 17.12
C ASP A 71 -13.34 -8.64 17.27
N ASN A 72 -14.42 -8.76 16.51
CA ASN A 72 -15.54 -7.82 16.53
C ASN A 72 -16.58 -8.15 17.62
N GLU A 73 -16.35 -9.17 18.45
CA GLU A 73 -17.24 -9.56 19.55
C GLU A 73 -16.63 -9.18 20.90
N ALA A 74 -15.47 -9.75 21.22
CA ALA A 74 -14.80 -9.55 22.52
C ALA A 74 -13.61 -8.59 22.45
N CYS A 75 -13.19 -8.20 21.25
CA CYS A 75 -12.09 -7.25 21.05
C CYS A 75 -10.79 -7.70 21.71
N LEU A 76 -10.43 -8.98 21.59
CA LEU A 76 -9.24 -9.53 22.24
C LEU A 76 -8.06 -9.74 21.29
N TRP A 77 -8.27 -9.73 19.98
CA TRP A 77 -7.24 -10.05 19.00
C TRP A 77 -7.42 -9.29 17.68
N SER A 78 -6.33 -9.14 16.94
CA SER A 78 -6.29 -8.76 15.53
C SER A 78 -5.37 -9.70 14.76
N ASN A 79 -5.61 -9.83 13.46
CA ASN A 79 -4.65 -10.47 12.58
C ASN A 79 -3.54 -9.47 12.26
N GLU A 80 -2.33 -10.00 12.14
CA GLU A 80 -1.08 -9.29 11.84
C GLU A 80 -0.28 -10.11 10.83
N TRP A 81 0.75 -9.51 10.24
CA TRP A 81 1.68 -10.15 9.33
C TRP A 81 3.01 -10.41 10.02
N GLU A 82 3.37 -11.68 10.18
CA GLU A 82 4.70 -12.07 10.69
C GLU A 82 5.63 -12.31 9.51
N TRP A 83 6.80 -11.68 9.56
CA TRP A 83 7.86 -11.92 8.60
C TRP A 83 9.24 -11.74 9.23
N LEU A 84 10.09 -12.77 9.11
CA LEU A 84 11.46 -12.80 9.66
C LEU A 84 11.52 -12.61 11.18
N GLY A 85 10.55 -13.18 11.90
CA GLY A 85 10.40 -13.10 13.35
C GLY A 85 9.95 -11.73 13.84
N VAL A 86 9.39 -10.90 12.96
CA VAL A 86 8.90 -9.55 13.28
C VAL A 86 7.46 -9.42 12.83
N ASP A 87 6.63 -8.91 13.72
CA ASP A 87 5.22 -8.66 13.44
C ASP A 87 5.01 -7.25 12.89
N PHE A 88 4.04 -7.14 12.00
CA PHE A 88 3.56 -5.92 11.39
C PHE A 88 2.03 -5.95 11.40
N ASP A 89 1.38 -4.82 11.67
CA ASP A 89 -0.09 -4.76 11.76
C ASP A 89 -0.81 -5.13 10.44
N GLY A 90 -0.11 -5.03 9.30
CA GLY A 90 -0.64 -5.42 7.99
C GLY A 90 0.41 -5.54 6.88
N PHE A 91 -0.03 -6.05 5.73
CA PHE A 91 0.79 -6.21 4.54
C PHE A 91 0.00 -5.98 3.25
N GLN A 92 0.56 -5.16 2.34
CA GLN A 92 0.02 -4.83 1.02
C GLN A 92 0.93 -5.42 -0.07
N PRO A 93 0.62 -6.61 -0.62
CA PRO A 93 1.50 -7.31 -1.55
C PRO A 93 1.74 -6.54 -2.85
N GLU A 94 0.72 -5.87 -3.39
CA GLU A 94 0.82 -5.09 -4.63
C GLU A 94 1.86 -3.95 -4.56
N GLN A 95 2.12 -3.43 -3.36
CA GLN A 95 3.04 -2.33 -3.10
C GLN A 95 4.34 -2.79 -2.43
N CYS A 96 4.44 -4.09 -2.14
CA CYS A 96 5.44 -4.69 -1.28
C CYS A 96 5.67 -3.91 0.03
N MET A 97 4.55 -3.53 0.67
CA MET A 97 4.55 -2.60 1.81
C MET A 97 3.96 -3.25 3.05
N LEU A 98 4.75 -3.30 4.10
CA LEU A 98 4.32 -3.63 5.45
C LEU A 98 3.75 -2.38 6.14
N GLN A 99 2.80 -2.58 7.04
CA GLN A 99 2.04 -1.51 7.69
C GLN A 99 2.13 -1.64 9.21
N GLU A 100 2.23 -0.50 9.89
CA GLU A 100 1.99 -0.36 11.33
C GLU A 100 0.87 0.67 11.54
N ALA A 101 -0.04 0.45 12.48
CA ALA A 101 -1.21 1.28 12.75
C ALA A 101 -1.28 1.64 14.25
N LYS A 102 -0.93 2.88 14.58
CA LYS A 102 -1.01 3.41 15.94
C LYS A 102 -2.33 4.15 16.16
N GLY A 103 -3.26 3.49 16.86
CA GLY A 103 -4.59 4.03 17.20
C GLY A 103 -4.60 4.78 18.53
N ASP A 104 -5.07 6.03 18.50
CA ASP A 104 -5.30 6.88 19.69
C ASP A 104 -4.09 7.04 20.62
N TYR A 105 -2.89 7.25 20.06
CA TYR A 105 -1.67 7.32 20.87
C TYR A 105 -1.47 8.67 21.58
N ASP A 106 -2.18 9.72 21.19
CA ASP A 106 -2.11 11.03 21.86
C ASP A 106 -2.57 10.92 23.34
N GLN A 107 -3.37 9.91 23.68
CA GLN A 107 -3.76 9.63 25.08
C GLN A 107 -2.56 9.36 26.02
N PHE A 108 -1.39 9.03 25.46
CA PHE A 108 -0.16 8.76 26.20
C PHE A 108 0.76 9.98 26.31
N LEU A 109 0.36 11.12 25.75
CA LEU A 109 1.07 12.40 25.86
C LEU A 109 0.39 13.31 26.90
N ASP A 110 1.16 14.18 27.54
CA ASP A 110 0.65 15.25 28.40
C ASP A 110 0.31 16.53 27.62
N GLU A 111 0.02 17.61 28.33
CA GLU A 111 -0.41 18.89 27.73
C GLU A 111 0.71 19.58 26.95
N ASP A 112 1.97 19.20 27.19
CA ASP A 112 3.16 19.72 26.53
C ASP A 112 3.64 18.80 25.38
N ASP A 113 2.81 17.83 24.97
CA ASP A 113 3.11 16.78 23.98
C ASP A 113 4.27 15.84 24.38
N GLU A 114 4.56 15.73 25.68
CA GLU A 114 5.58 14.83 26.22
C GLU A 114 4.97 13.51 26.72
N PRO A 115 5.70 12.38 26.68
CA PRO A 115 5.23 11.12 27.22
C PRO A 115 4.83 11.24 28.68
N LYS A 116 3.60 10.83 29.00
CA LYS A 116 3.15 10.79 30.40
C LYS A 116 4.13 9.93 31.22
N PRO A 117 4.54 10.35 32.43
CA PRO A 117 5.60 9.65 33.19
C PRO A 117 5.34 8.18 33.50
N PHE A 118 4.07 7.76 33.55
CA PHE A 118 3.69 6.36 33.77
C PHE A 118 3.78 5.50 32.51
N PHE A 119 3.88 6.10 31.33
CA PHE A 119 3.87 5.40 30.05
C PHE A 119 5.29 5.24 29.50
N GLN A 120 5.88 4.08 29.77
CA GLN A 120 7.16 3.67 29.17
C GLN A 120 7.00 3.06 27.77
N GLY A 121 5.80 3.15 27.17
CA GLY A 121 5.50 2.50 25.91
C GLY A 121 6.28 3.08 24.73
N PHE A 122 6.65 4.36 24.75
CA PHE A 122 7.40 4.98 23.65
C PHE A 122 8.79 4.36 23.44
N THR A 123 9.50 3.98 24.50
CA THR A 123 10.78 3.25 24.37
C THR A 123 10.58 1.91 23.65
N LYS A 124 9.50 1.19 23.96
CA LYS A 124 9.16 -0.07 23.26
C LYS A 124 8.77 0.17 21.81
N LEU A 125 8.11 1.29 21.50
CA LEU A 125 7.79 1.68 20.13
C LEU A 125 9.07 1.97 19.32
N GLU A 126 10.03 2.65 19.92
CA GLU A 126 11.33 2.93 19.28
C GLU A 126 12.07 1.62 18.94
N GLU A 127 12.16 0.68 19.89
CA GLU A 127 12.74 -0.63 19.62
C GLU A 127 11.98 -1.41 18.53
N GLN A 128 10.65 -1.31 18.49
CA GLN A 128 9.83 -1.91 17.44
C GLN A 128 10.15 -1.30 16.07
N MET A 129 10.24 0.03 15.98
CA MET A 129 10.62 0.73 14.75
C MET A 129 11.98 0.26 14.24
N GLU A 130 12.99 0.18 15.11
CA GLU A 130 14.33 -0.26 14.73
C GLU A 130 14.34 -1.71 14.23
N ARG A 131 13.65 -2.62 14.93
CA ARG A 131 13.52 -4.02 14.51
C ARG A 131 12.85 -4.12 13.14
N GLN A 132 11.71 -3.47 12.95
CA GLN A 132 10.98 -3.49 11.67
C GLN A 132 11.78 -2.86 10.54
N ALA A 133 12.35 -1.66 10.75
CA ALA A 133 13.15 -0.96 9.75
C ALA A 133 14.39 -1.76 9.33
N SER A 134 15.03 -2.47 10.28
CA SER A 134 16.18 -3.32 9.97
C SER A 134 15.82 -4.46 9.01
N ARG A 135 14.68 -5.13 9.21
CA ARG A 135 14.20 -6.20 8.33
C ARG A 135 13.85 -5.67 6.95
N VAL A 136 13.15 -4.55 6.89
CA VAL A 136 12.69 -3.94 5.64
C VAL A 136 13.88 -3.43 4.81
N THR A 137 14.80 -2.70 5.44
CA THR A 137 15.97 -2.12 4.76
C THR A 137 16.92 -3.19 4.21
N ALA A 138 17.08 -4.30 4.93
CA ALA A 138 17.94 -5.41 4.49
C ALA A 138 17.36 -6.19 3.29
N ASN A 139 16.09 -5.99 2.94
CA ASN A 139 15.36 -6.84 1.99
C ASN A 139 14.57 -6.01 0.96
N PRO A 140 15.23 -5.22 0.10
CA PRO A 140 14.53 -4.51 -0.98
C PRO A 140 13.86 -5.49 -1.95
N PRO A 141 12.70 -5.16 -2.56
CA PRO A 141 12.02 -3.86 -2.53
C PRO A 141 11.04 -3.65 -1.36
N ALA A 142 11.15 -4.37 -0.24
CA ALA A 142 10.24 -4.20 0.90
C ALA A 142 10.19 -2.73 1.38
N ARG A 143 8.99 -2.30 1.78
CA ARG A 143 8.71 -0.97 2.33
C ARG A 143 7.95 -1.08 3.65
N LEU A 144 8.02 -0.02 4.44
CA LEU A 144 7.30 0.10 5.71
C LEU A 144 6.69 1.49 5.83
N THR A 145 5.40 1.52 6.17
CA THR A 145 4.68 2.76 6.48
C THR A 145 3.98 2.63 7.82
N TRP A 146 4.21 3.62 8.69
CA TRP A 146 3.51 3.76 9.97
C TRP A 146 2.36 4.76 9.83
N TYR A 147 1.16 4.34 10.19
CA TYR A 147 -0.06 5.13 10.15
C TYR A 147 -0.45 5.53 11.56
N PHE A 148 -0.81 6.80 11.73
CA PHE A 148 -1.17 7.37 13.02
C PHE A 148 -2.58 7.94 12.97
N MET A 149 -3.44 7.49 13.88
CA MET A 149 -4.80 8.02 14.03
C MET A 149 -4.79 9.44 14.58
N THR A 150 -3.73 9.79 15.32
CA THR A 150 -3.62 11.05 16.06
C THR A 150 -2.31 11.78 15.70
N PRO A 151 -2.33 13.13 15.60
CA PRO A 151 -1.20 13.87 15.03
C PRO A 151 -0.03 14.05 16.00
N ASN A 152 -0.26 14.17 17.31
CA ASN A 152 0.80 14.57 18.25
C ASN A 152 1.76 13.41 18.52
N ALA A 153 1.25 12.19 18.65
CA ALA A 153 2.05 10.97 18.74
C ALA A 153 2.96 10.79 17.51
N ARG A 154 2.45 11.11 16.31
CA ARG A 154 3.27 11.11 15.10
C ARG A 154 4.36 12.18 15.16
N ALA A 155 4.03 13.39 15.62
CA ALA A 155 4.98 14.48 15.75
C ALA A 155 6.09 14.14 16.75
N TYR A 156 5.74 13.64 17.92
CA TYR A 156 6.67 13.16 18.94
C TYR A 156 7.61 12.08 18.40
N LEU A 157 7.09 11.11 17.64
CA LEU A 157 7.88 10.01 17.07
C LEU A 157 8.64 10.36 15.78
N LEU A 158 8.40 11.54 15.19
CA LEU A 158 8.93 11.90 13.88
C LEU A 158 10.48 11.85 13.79
N PRO A 159 11.26 12.26 14.82
CA PRO A 159 12.70 12.12 14.80
C PRO A 159 13.17 10.66 14.68
N PHE A 160 12.49 9.73 15.37
CA PHE A 160 12.82 8.30 15.36
C PHE A 160 12.43 7.63 14.04
N LEU A 161 11.24 7.96 13.52
CA LEU A 161 10.77 7.51 12.20
C LEU A 161 11.74 7.96 11.10
N THR A 162 12.17 9.21 11.15
CA THR A 162 13.12 9.78 10.18
C THR A 162 14.49 9.10 10.25
N ARG A 163 15.02 8.91 11.46
CA ARG A 163 16.30 8.19 11.69
C ARG A 163 16.27 6.79 11.09
N ASN A 164 15.14 6.10 11.21
CA ASN A 164 14.93 4.74 10.71
C ASN A 164 14.45 4.68 9.24
N ARG A 165 14.31 5.82 8.56
CA ARG A 165 13.81 5.91 7.16
C ARG A 165 12.42 5.27 6.97
N ILE A 166 11.58 5.38 7.99
CA ILE A 166 10.20 4.87 7.96
C ILE A 166 9.28 5.98 7.46
N ALA A 167 8.47 5.67 6.44
CA ALA A 167 7.41 6.59 6.01
C ALA A 167 6.32 6.67 7.08
N SER A 168 5.82 7.86 7.38
CA SER A 168 4.75 8.03 8.36
C SER A 168 3.63 8.93 7.87
N ILE A 169 2.39 8.47 8.05
CA ILE A 169 1.18 9.13 7.56
C ILE A 169 0.25 9.37 8.75
N TYR A 170 -0.23 10.60 8.89
CA TYR A 170 -1.38 10.89 9.74
C TYR A 170 -2.66 10.60 8.95
N LEU A 171 -3.48 9.68 9.45
CA LEU A 171 -4.71 9.24 8.81
C LEU A 171 -5.76 8.95 9.89
N PRO A 172 -6.55 9.94 10.33
CA PRO A 172 -7.53 9.79 11.40
C PRO A 172 -8.74 8.95 10.98
#